data_AF-X1KN60-F1
#
_entry.id   AF-X1KN60-F1
#
_cell.length_a   1.000
_cell.length_b   1.000
_cell.length_c   1.000
_cell.angle_alpha   90.00
_cell.angle_beta   90.00
_cell.angle_gamma   90.00
#
_symmetry.space_group_name_H-M   'P 1'
#
loop_
_entity.id
_entity.type
_entity.pdbx_description
1 polymer ?
#
loop_
_entity_poly.entity_id
_entity_poly.type
_entity_poly.pdbx_seq_one_letter_code
_entity_poly.pdbx_strand_id
1 'polypeptide(L)' 'MQLTAKERLVLALDVDDFKKAEELVGKLSDYVGVFKIGNQLFTAEGTEVVNMINEREGKVFLDLKFHKGEFRP' A
#
# COMPACT_ATOMS: atom_id res chain seq x y z
N MET A 1 -19.54 15.93 -1.34
CA MET A 1 -19.81 14.52 -1.71
C MET A 1 -19.61 13.66 -0.48
N GLN A 2 -20.43 12.63 -0.29
CA GLN A 2 -20.37 11.76 0.89
C GLN A 2 -19.54 10.51 0.56
N LEU A 3 -18.48 10.24 1.33
CA LEU A 3 -17.61 9.08 1.12
C LEU A 3 -18.37 7.78 1.40
N THR A 4 -18.21 6.79 0.52
CA THR A 4 -18.66 5.41 0.70
C THR A 4 -17.89 4.71 1.83
N ALA A 5 -18.38 3.56 2.30
CA ALA A 5 -17.66 2.76 3.29
C ALA A 5 -16.27 2.31 2.78
N LYS A 6 -16.21 1.86 1.52
CA LYS A 6 -14.97 1.50 0.83
C LYS A 6 -13.93 2.61 0.89
N GLU A 7 -14.30 3.84 0.53
CA GLU A 7 -13.39 4.98 0.48
C GLU A 7 -12.84 5.41 1.84
N ARG A 8 -13.46 4.96 2.94
CA ARG A 8 -13.00 5.22 4.31
C ARG A 8 -12.07 4.14 4.84
N LEU A 9 -11.92 3.03 4.12
CA LEU A 9 -11.10 1.90 4.55
C LEU A 9 -9.71 1.97 3.91
N VAL A 10 -8.70 2.01 4.78
CA VAL A 10 -7.29 1.86 4.43
C VAL A 10 -6.82 0.50 4.94
N LEU A 11 -6.34 -0.36 4.05
CA LEU A 11 -5.77 -1.65 4.42
C LEU A 11 -4.26 -1.57 4.41
N ALA A 12 -3.61 -1.86 5.54
CA ALA A 12 -2.17 -2.05 5.57
C ALA A 12 -1.82 -3.44 5.02
N LEU A 13 -0.98 -3.48 3.98
CA LEU A 13 -0.37 -4.72 3.50
C LEU A 13 0.80 -5.07 4.41
N ASP A 14 0.51 -5.75 5.51
CA ASP A 14 1.48 -6.22 6.50
C ASP A 14 2.04 -7.60 6.09
N VAL A 15 2.70 -7.61 4.93
CA VAL A 15 3.30 -8.79 4.31
C VAL A 15 4.66 -8.41 3.74
N ASP A 16 5.52 -9.41 3.55
CA ASP A 16 6.93 -9.25 3.21
C ASP A 16 7.30 -9.78 1.82
N ASP A 17 6.35 -10.34 1.07
CA ASP A 17 6.54 -10.81 -0.30
C ASP A 17 5.41 -10.40 -1.25
N PHE A 18 5.76 -10.28 -2.53
CA PHE A 18 4.85 -9.87 -3.59
C PHE A 18 3.61 -10.75 -3.71
N LYS A 19 3.74 -12.09 -3.62
CA LYS A 19 2.63 -13.01 -3.88
C LYS A 19 1.54 -12.89 -2.82
N LYS A 20 1.92 -12.79 -1.55
CA LYS A 20 0.95 -12.53 -0.47
C LYS A 20 0.28 -11.16 -0.65
N ALA A 21 1.03 -10.14 -1.06
CA ALA A 21 0.47 -8.82 -1.33
C ALA A 21 -0.54 -8.87 -2.48
N GLU A 22 -0.20 -9.55 -3.58
CA GLU A 22 -1.08 -9.74 -4.73
C GLU A 22 -2.36 -10.48 -4.36
N GLU A 23 -2.26 -11.56 -3.59
CA GLU A 23 -3.41 -12.33 -3.13
C GLU A 23 -4.38 -11.48 -2.29
N LEU A 24 -3.84 -10.68 -1.35
CA LEU A 24 -4.64 -9.80 -0.51
C LEU A 24 -5.31 -8.70 -1.32
N VAL A 25 -4.58 -8.06 -2.23
CA VAL A 25 -5.12 -7.00 -3.09
C VAL A 25 -6.23 -7.56 -3.98
N GLY A 26 -6.02 -8.72 -4.60
CA GLY A 26 -7.03 -9.38 -5.44
C GLY A 26 -8.31 -9.75 -4.69
N LYS A 27 -8.21 -10.10 -3.40
CA LYS A 27 -9.38 -10.44 -2.57
C LYS A 27 -10.13 -9.22 -2.04
N LEU A 28 -9.44 -8.09 -1.85
CA LEU A 28 -9.92 -6.98 -1.04
C LEU A 28 -10.09 -5.66 -1.80
N SER A 29 -9.71 -5.59 -3.08
CA SER A 29 -9.81 -4.38 -3.93
C SER A 29 -11.23 -3.82 -4.03
N ASP A 30 -12.25 -4.67 -3.93
CA ASP A 30 -13.65 -4.25 -4.00
C ASP A 30 -14.14 -3.60 -2.70
N TYR A 31 -13.47 -3.85 -1.57
CA TYR A 31 -13.88 -3.43 -0.24
C TYR A 31 -13.02 -2.31 0.35
N VAL A 32 -11.82 -2.10 -0.18
CA VAL A 32 -10.83 -1.18 0.35
C VAL A 32 -10.63 0.01 -0.57
N GLY A 33 -10.56 1.22 0.00
CA GLY A 33 -10.33 2.45 -0.74
C GLY A 33 -8.85 2.72 -1.05
N VAL A 34 -7.96 2.34 -0.13
CA VAL A 34 -6.51 2.55 -0.24
C VAL A 34 -5.73 1.39 0.39
N PHE A 35 -4.70 0.91 -0.28
CA PHE A 35 -3.73 -0.03 0.26
C PHE A 35 -2.49 0.73 0.76
N LYS A 36 -2.12 0.53 2.01
CA LYS A 36 -0.91 1.07 2.61
C LYS A 36 0.24 0.08 2.44
N ILE A 37 1.30 0.52 1.76
CA ILE A 37 2.54 -0.23 1.58
C ILE A 37 3.58 0.31 2.58
N GLY A 38 4.09 -0.56 3.44
CA GLY A 38 5.14 -0.23 4.41
C GLY A 38 6.55 -0.37 3.82
N ASN A 39 7.55 0.08 4.59
CA ASN A 39 8.97 0.02 4.23
C ASN A 39 9.44 -1.39 3.83
N GLN A 40 9.10 -2.43 4.61
CA GLN A 40 9.54 -3.82 4.34
C GLN A 40 9.12 -4.33 2.96
N LEU A 41 7.82 -4.26 2.65
CA LEU A 41 7.29 -4.69 1.36
C LEU A 41 7.84 -3.85 0.20
N PHE A 42 7.97 -2.54 0.39
CA PHE A 42 8.51 -1.66 -0.65
C PHE A 42 10.00 -1.85 -0.88
N THR A 43 10.80 -2.14 0.14
CA THR A 43 12.22 -2.42 -0.01
C THR A 43 12.46 -3.79 -0.64
N ALA A 44 11.58 -4.76 -0.39
CA ALA A 44 11.64 -6.08 -1.03
C ALA A 44 11.25 -6.02 -2.51
N GLU A 45 10.12 -5.39 -2.83
CA GLU A 45 9.48 -5.49 -4.16
C GLU A 45 9.57 -4.20 -5.00
N GLY A 46 10.03 -3.10 -4.41
CA GLY A 46 10.17 -1.82 -5.09
C GLY A 46 8.85 -1.26 -5.64
N THR A 47 8.89 -0.71 -6.85
CA THR A 47 7.71 -0.15 -7.52
C THR A 47 6.78 -1.22 -8.10
N GLU A 48 7.19 -2.48 -8.17
CA GLU A 48 6.38 -3.56 -8.76
C GLU A 48 5.08 -3.76 -7.98
N VAL A 49 5.14 -3.77 -6.64
CA VAL A 49 3.95 -3.89 -5.79
C VAL A 49 3.00 -2.69 -5.93
N VAL A 50 3.52 -1.50 -6.23
CA VAL A 50 2.70 -0.30 -6.50
C VAL A 50 1.97 -0.45 -7.84
N ASN A 51 2.68 -0.91 -8.87
CA ASN A 51 2.10 -1.14 -10.20
C ASN A 51 0.99 -2.19 -10.13
N MET A 52 1.22 -3.30 -9.44
CA MET A 52 0.22 -4.37 -9.26
C MET A 52 -1.08 -3.87 -8.63
N ILE A 53 -1.01 -2.95 -7.65
CA ILE A 53 -2.20 -2.36 -7.03
C ILE A 53 -2.91 -1.42 -8.00
N ASN A 54 -2.18 -0.59 -8.73
CA ASN A 54 -2.74 0.34 -9.70
C ASN A 54 -3.42 -0.37 -10.88
N GLU A 55 -2.85 -1.47 -11.37
CA GLU A 55 -3.43 -2.31 -12.42
C GLU A 55 -4.79 -2.92 -12.01
N ARG A 56 -5.04 -3.04 -10.70
CA ARG A 56 -6.29 -3.52 -10.11
C ARG A 56 -7.20 -2.37 -9.66
N GLU A 57 -6.97 -1.16 -10.19
CA GLU A 57 -7.69 0.09 -9.86
C GLU A 57 -7.65 0.47 -8.36
N GLY A 58 -6.72 -0.11 -7.61
CA GLY A 58 -6.50 0.22 -6.21
C GLY A 58 -5.71 1.52 -6.05
N LYS A 59 -5.94 2.23 -4.94
CA LYS A 59 -5.13 3.40 -4.57
C LYS A 59 -4.03 2.97 -3.61
N VAL A 60 -2.86 3.60 -3.71
CA VAL A 60 -1.70 3.31 -2.86
C VAL A 60 -1.42 4.46 -1.90
N PHE A 61 -1.14 4.13 -0.64
CA PHE A 61 -0.51 5.03 0.33
C PHE A 61 0.85 4.45 0.73
N LEU A 62 1.92 5.17 0.41
CA LEU A 62 3.29 4.69 0.61
C LEU A 62 3.84 5.22 1.95
N ASP A 63 4.01 4.34 2.94
CA ASP A 63 4.41 4.64 4.32
C ASP A 63 5.84 4.12 4.60
N LEU A 64 6.84 4.83 4.07
CA LEU A 64 8.25 4.43 4.18
C LEU A 64 8.95 4.98 5.43
N LYS A 65 8.28 5.87 6.16
CA LYS A 65 8.76 6.52 7.39
C LYS A 65 10.19 7.06 7.29
N PHE A 66 10.55 7.67 6.16
CA PHE A 66 11.81 8.38 6.02
C PHE A 66 11.83 9.59 6.95
N HIS A 67 12.39 9.42 8.16
CA HIS A 67 12.76 10.53 8.99
C HIS A 67 14.01 11.14 8.37
N LYS A 68 13.91 12.39 7.89
CA LYS A 68 15.11 13.18 7.64
C LYS A 68 15.82 13.28 8.99
N GLY A 69 16.93 12.58 9.16
CA GLY A 69 17.82 12.85 10.28
C GLY A 69 18.15 14.34 10.24
N GLU A 70 17.97 15.03 11.37
CA GLU A 70 18.50 16.38 11.52
C GLU A 70 20.00 16.27 11.24
N PHE A 71 20.43 16.76 10.08
CA PHE A 71 21.85 16.99 9.82
C PHE A 71 22.27 18.09 10.78
N ARG A 72 22.84 17.69 11.92
CA ARG A 72 23.49 18.62 12.84
C ARG A 72 24.96 18.70 12.41
N PRO A 73 25.40 19.83 11.85
CA PRO A 73 26.80 20.04 11.47
C PRO A 73 27.73 20.06 12.69
#